data_AF-A0A6C0EY08-F1
#
_entry.id   AF-A0A6C0EY08-F1
#
_cell.length_a   1.000
_cell.length_b   1.000
_cell.length_c   1.000
_cell.angle_alpha   90.00
_cell.angle_beta   90.00
_cell.angle_gamma   90.00
#
_symmetry.space_group_name_H-M   'P 1'
#
loop_
_entity.id
_entity.type
_entity.pdbx_description
1 polymer ?
#
loop_
_entity_poly.entity_id
_entity_poly.type
_entity_poly.pdbx_seq_one_letter_code
_entity_poly.pdbx_strand_id
1 'polypeptide(L)'
;MEEIKVQVQGTPYVRTNTINNIKISINRIVLFKSVSVSVNLLEDNKLIENKFFDIKGDDYIAWGNDDNYIVNYVLGKLNMSRSNVNISIQ
;
A
#
# COMPACT_ATOMS: atom_id res chain seq x y z
N MET A 1 -17.01 32.20 -2.50
CA MET A 1 -17.59 31.01 -1.85
C MET A 1 -17.79 31.39 -0.40
N GLU A 2 -19.03 31.37 0.09
CA GLU A 2 -19.31 31.58 1.51
C GLU A 2 -19.11 30.26 2.26
N GLU A 3 -18.44 30.29 3.41
CA GLU A 3 -18.21 29.13 4.27
C GLU A 3 -18.90 29.37 5.61
N ILE A 4 -19.66 28.39 6.10
CA ILE A 4 -20.32 28.44 7.41
C ILE A 4 -19.66 27.40 8.31
N LYS A 5 -19.22 27.84 9.51
CA LYS A 5 -18.60 26.98 10.52
C LYS A 5 -19.55 26.78 11.69
N VAL A 6 -19.77 25.53 12.09
CA VAL A 6 -20.65 25.16 13.21
C VAL A 6 -19.87 24.36 14.23
N GLN A 7 -20.08 24.64 15.51
CA GLN A 7 -19.49 23.88 16.63
C GLN A 7 -20.41 22.72 16.99
N VAL A 8 -19.85 21.52 17.15
CA VAL A 8 -20.60 20.30 17.51
C VAL A 8 -20.07 19.71 18.81
N GLN A 9 -20.96 19.05 19.57
CA GLN A 9 -20.56 18.27 20.73
C GLN A 9 -19.77 17.03 20.28
N GLY A 10 -18.73 16.66 21.06
CA GLY A 10 -17.89 15.50 20.77
C GLY A 10 -18.72 14.23 20.63
N THR A 11 -18.81 13.70 19.41
CA THR A 11 -19.57 12.51 19.06
C THR A 11 -18.65 11.56 18.29
N PRO A 12 -18.64 10.25 18.60
CA PRO A 12 -17.85 9.28 17.84
C PRO A 12 -18.26 9.29 16.36
N TYR A 13 -17.30 9.47 15.47
CA TYR A 13 -17.49 9.39 14.04
C TYR A 13 -16.55 8.32 13.48
N VAL A 14 -17.12 7.22 13.00
CA VAL A 14 -16.37 6.11 12.41
C VAL A 14 -16.49 6.19 10.90
N ARG A 15 -15.33 6.26 10.23
CA ARG A 15 -15.24 6.20 8.77
C ARG A 15 -14.62 4.86 8.37
N THR A 16 -15.30 4.13 7.51
CA THR A 16 -14.76 2.95 6.83
C THR A 16 -14.23 3.37 5.47
N ASN A 17 -13.03 2.91 5.13
CA ASN A 17 -12.48 3.09 3.79
C ASN A 17 -12.28 1.70 3.16
N THR A 18 -12.50 1.59 1.85
CA THR A 18 -12.28 0.39 1.05
C THR A 18 -11.02 0.56 0.22
N ILE A 19 -9.98 -0.21 0.53
CA ILE A 19 -8.74 -0.20 -0.24
C ILE A 19 -8.98 -0.97 -1.53
N ASN A 20 -9.02 -0.26 -2.66
CA ASN A 20 -9.25 -0.85 -3.99
C ASN A 20 -8.01 -0.77 -4.88
N ASN A 21 -6.97 -0.05 -4.46
CA ASN A 21 -5.72 0.07 -5.19
C ASN A 21 -4.53 0.21 -4.22
N ILE A 22 -3.36 -0.28 -4.63
CA ILE A 22 -2.10 -0.06 -3.92
C ILE A 22 -1.04 0.45 -4.88
N LYS A 23 -0.18 1.35 -4.42
CA LYS A 23 1.01 1.79 -5.16
C LYS A 23 2.25 1.47 -4.33
N ILE A 24 3.11 0.62 -4.88
CA ILE A 24 4.38 0.23 -4.26
C ILE A 24 5.49 1.09 -4.87
N SER A 25 6.41 1.58 -4.05
CA SER A 25 7.58 2.34 -4.50
C SER A 25 8.80 1.94 -3.70
N ILE A 26 9.93 1.75 -4.39
CA ILE A 26 11.20 1.46 -3.73
C ILE A 26 11.78 2.79 -3.23
N ASN A 27 11.99 2.92 -1.93
CA ASN A 27 12.53 4.13 -1.32
C ASN A 27 14.06 4.08 -1.21
N ARG A 28 14.59 2.91 -0.84
CA ARG A 28 16.03 2.71 -0.60
C ARG A 28 16.43 1.27 -0.86
N ILE A 29 17.52 1.08 -1.57
CA ILE A 29 18.19 -0.21 -1.72
C ILE A 29 19.57 -0.13 -1.05
N VAL A 30 19.89 -1.12 -0.24
CA VAL A 30 21.25 -1.42 0.20
C VAL A 30 21.62 -2.75 -0.46
N LEU A 31 22.53 -2.69 -1.42
CA LEU A 31 22.91 -3.85 -2.24
C LEU A 31 23.34 -5.02 -1.35
N PHE A 32 22.92 -6.22 -1.75
CA PHE A 32 23.22 -7.49 -1.07
C PHE A 32 22.73 -7.59 0.38
N LYS A 33 21.84 -6.67 0.83
CA LYS A 33 21.41 -6.60 2.23
C LYS A 33 19.91 -6.36 2.43
N SER A 34 19.36 -5.33 1.80
CA SER A 34 17.99 -4.91 2.10
C SER A 34 17.38 -3.97 1.07
N VAL A 35 16.06 -3.99 0.96
CA VAL A 35 15.27 -2.95 0.28
C VAL A 35 14.18 -2.43 1.20
N SER A 36 13.93 -1.13 1.17
CA SER A 36 12.83 -0.47 1.86
C SER A 36 11.82 0.01 0.84
N VAL A 37 10.57 -0.42 0.99
CA VAL A 37 9.46 -0.08 0.08
C VAL A 37 8.41 0.71 0.84
N SER A 38 7.83 1.71 0.17
CA SER A 38 6.60 2.37 0.60
C SER A 38 5.42 1.82 -0.17
N VAL A 39 4.29 1.69 0.52
CA VAL A 39 3.02 1.20 -0.02
C VAL A 39 1.94 2.19 0.32
N ASN A 40 1.43 2.87 -0.70
CA ASN A 40 0.24 3.71 -0.58
C ASN A 40 -0.99 2.82 -0.70
N LEU A 41 -1.87 2.90 0.28
CA LEU A 41 -3.21 2.29 0.29
C LEU A 41 -4.19 3.35 -0.23
N LEU A 42 -4.91 3.04 -1.30
CA LEU A 42 -5.80 3.98 -1.97
C LEU A 42 -7.25 3.50 -2.02
N GLU A 43 -8.16 4.45 -1.87
CA GLU A 43 -9.59 4.33 -2.18
C GLU A 43 -9.90 5.32 -3.30
N ASP A 44 -10.30 4.83 -4.46
CA ASP A 44 -10.62 5.64 -5.63
C ASP A 44 -9.46 6.57 -6.03
N ASN A 45 -8.25 6.02 -5.99
CA ASN A 45 -6.98 6.72 -6.23
C ASN A 45 -6.66 7.85 -5.23
N LYS A 46 -7.43 8.00 -4.14
CA LYS A 46 -7.10 8.89 -3.03
C LYS A 46 -6.30 8.13 -1.99
N LEU A 47 -5.20 8.73 -1.55
CA LEU A 47 -4.36 8.16 -0.50
C LEU A 47 -5.16 8.10 0.82
N ILE A 48 -5.30 6.89 1.36
CA ILE A 48 -5.82 6.67 2.71
C ILE A 48 -4.65 6.66 3.70
N GLU A 49 -3.63 5.85 3.40
CA GLU A 49 -2.53 5.56 4.32
C GLU A 49 -1.28 5.19 3.53
N ASN A 50 -0.11 5.50 4.09
CA ASN A 50 1.19 5.04 3.59
C ASN A 50 1.83 4.11 4.62
N LYS A 51 2.32 2.95 4.16
CA LYS A 51 3.03 1.96 4.99
C LYS A 51 4.43 1.72 4.46
N PHE A 52 5.35 1.41 5.37
CA PHE A 52 6.74 1.09 5.03
C PHE A 52 7.04 -0.36 5.37
N PHE A 53 7.68 -1.06 4.44
CA PHE A 53 8.16 -2.42 4.65
C PHE A 53 9.65 -2.50 4.34
N ASP A 54 10.37 -3.18 5.22
CA ASP A 54 11.78 -3.48 5.05
C ASP A 54 11.93 -4.96 4.72
N ILE A 55 12.45 -5.26 3.52
CA ILE A 55 12.75 -6.62 3.04
C ILE A 55 14.24 -6.86 3.29
N LYS A 56 14.57 -7.88 4.09
CA LYS A 56 15.92 -8.15 4.60
C LYS A 56 16.17 -9.67 4.70
N GLY A 57 17.43 -10.08 4.77
CA GLY A 57 17.79 -11.48 5.02
C GLY A 57 17.24 -12.42 3.96
N ASP A 58 16.62 -13.52 4.38
CA ASP A 58 16.09 -14.55 3.48
C ASP A 58 15.03 -13.99 2.50
N ASP A 59 14.20 -13.04 2.94
CA ASP A 59 13.22 -12.40 2.06
C ASP A 59 13.90 -11.57 0.95
N TYR A 60 15.04 -10.95 1.25
CA TYR A 60 15.81 -10.18 0.26
C TYR A 60 16.50 -11.11 -0.75
N ILE A 61 17.00 -12.26 -0.28
CA ILE A 61 17.60 -13.28 -1.14
C ILE A 61 16.52 -13.89 -2.05
N ALA A 62 15.35 -14.20 -1.48
CA ALA A 62 14.22 -14.76 -2.20
C ALA A 62 13.61 -13.79 -3.21
N TRP A 63 13.67 -12.47 -2.95
CA TRP A 63 13.25 -11.47 -3.92
C TRP A 63 14.01 -11.62 -5.23
N GLY A 64 15.35 -11.70 -5.23
CA GLY A 64 16.13 -12.05 -6.42
C GLY A 64 15.90 -11.18 -7.67
N ASN A 65 15.33 -9.98 -7.52
CA ASN A 65 14.80 -9.10 -8.58
C ASN A 65 13.48 -9.54 -9.26
N ASP A 66 12.69 -10.41 -8.62
CA ASP A 66 11.32 -10.74 -9.04
C ASP A 66 10.31 -9.73 -8.46
N ASP A 67 9.80 -8.83 -9.29
CA ASP A 67 8.79 -7.85 -8.88
C ASP A 67 7.52 -8.50 -8.32
N ASN A 68 7.17 -9.71 -8.76
CA ASN A 68 6.02 -10.44 -8.20
C ASN A 68 6.23 -10.81 -6.74
N TYR A 69 7.48 -11.07 -6.34
CA TYR A 69 7.80 -11.36 -4.96
C TYR A 69 7.50 -10.15 -4.06
N ILE A 70 7.92 -8.93 -4.44
CA ILE A 70 7.61 -7.72 -3.67
C ILE A 70 6.11 -7.53 -3.53
N VAL A 71 5.36 -7.69 -4.63
CA VAL A 71 3.90 -7.55 -4.62
C VAL A 71 3.28 -8.57 -3.67
N ASN A 72 3.66 -9.85 -3.77
CA ASN A 72 3.09 -10.91 -2.93
C ASN A 72 3.50 -10.76 -1.46
N TYR A 73 4.73 -10.33 -1.19
CA TYR A 73 5.21 -10.00 0.15
C TYR A 73 4.35 -8.91 0.79
N VAL A 74 4.16 -7.79 0.08
CA VAL A 74 3.35 -6.66 0.57
C VAL A 74 1.89 -7.08 0.78
N LEU A 75 1.29 -7.78 -0.18
CA LEU A 75 -0.09 -8.26 -0.05
C LEU A 75 -0.25 -9.23 1.13
N GLY A 76 0.71 -10.14 1.32
CA GLY A 76 0.74 -11.05 2.46
C GLY A 76 0.85 -10.32 3.80
N LYS A 77 1.71 -9.31 3.92
CA LYS A 77 1.83 -8.48 5.14
C LYS A 77 0.56 -7.66 5.43
N LEU A 78 -0.21 -7.34 4.40
CA LEU A 78 -1.46 -6.58 4.50
C LEU A 78 -2.70 -7.47 4.61
N ASN A 79 -2.55 -8.80 4.57
CA ASN A 79 -3.67 -9.75 4.46
C ASN A 79 -4.62 -9.43 3.29
N MET A 80 -4.04 -8.99 2.16
CA MET A 80 -4.76 -8.65 0.93
C MET A 80 -4.51 -9.71 -0.14
N SER A 81 -5.42 -9.79 -1.12
CA SER A 81 -5.30 -10.68 -2.27
C SER A 81 -5.39 -9.89 -3.56
N ARG A 82 -4.72 -10.37 -4.62
CA ARG A 82 -4.88 -9.79 -5.96
C ARG A 82 -6.33 -10.00 -6.41
N SER A 83 -6.92 -8.97 -7.03
CA SER A 83 -8.17 -9.15 -7.75
C SER A 83 -7.86 -9.82 -9.09
N ASN A 84 -8.49 -10.97 -9.38
CA ASN A 84 -8.30 -11.72 -10.64
C ASN A 84 -9.01 -11.05 -11.83
N VAL A 85 -8.88 -9.73 -12.01
CA VAL A 85 -9.47 -9.05 -13.16
C VAL A 85 -8.62 -9.38 -14.39
N ASN A 86 -9.15 -10.23 -15.27
CA ASN A 86 -8.61 -10.47 -16.62
C ASN A 86 -8.58 -9.14 -17.38
N ILE A 87 -7.41 -8.49 -17.42
CA ILE A 87 -7.23 -7.28 -18.22
C ILE A 87 -7.09 -7.75 -19.66
N SER A 88 -8.18 -7.67 -20.42
CA SER A 88 -8.10 -7.77 -21.89
C SER A 88 -7.38 -6.52 -22.37
N ILE A 89 -6.12 -6.68 -22.76
CA ILE A 89 -5.35 -5.62 -23.42
C ILE A 89 -5.94 -5.51 -24.84
N GLN A 90 -6.51 -4.34 -25.16
CA GLN A 90 -6.79 -3.93 -26.54
C GLN A 90 -5.50 -3.40 -27.18
#